data_AF-A0A2V9GF67-F1
#
_entry.id   AF-A0A2V9GF67-F1
#
_cell.length_a   1.000
_cell.length_b   1.000
_cell.length_c   1.000
_cell.angle_alpha   90.00
_cell.angle_beta   90.00
_cell.angle_gamma   90.00
#
_symmetry.space_group_name_H-M   'P 1'
#
loop_
_entity.id
_entity.type
_entity.pdbx_description
1 polymer ?
#
loop_
_entity_poly.entity_id
_entity_poly.type
_entity_poly.pdbx_seq_one_letter_code
_entity_poly.pdbx_strand_id
1 'polypeptide(L)'
;MLPVPKSGILEGVSGQDAARSIPGITELSITARLHDAIAAWPEGSSYLGFLFARGRTPEKVEQALREAHGKLWFTITPRLTVEHPATRRMTNQGN
;
A
#
# COMPACT_ATOMS: atom_id res chain seq x y z
N MET A 1 -2.39 -11.44 -2.19
CA MET A 1 -1.41 -10.35 -2.01
C MET A 1 -2.18 -9.06 -1.81
N LEU A 2 -1.66 -8.11 -1.03
CA LEU A 2 -2.30 -6.82 -0.80
C LEU A 2 -1.82 -5.81 -1.88
N PRO A 3 -2.67 -5.47 -2.87
CA PRO A 3 -2.29 -4.58 -3.96
C PRO A 3 -2.04 -3.15 -3.45
N VAL A 4 -1.19 -2.42 -4.16
CA VAL A 4 -0.95 -0.99 -3.91
C VAL A 4 -1.94 -0.18 -4.74
N PRO A 5 -2.88 0.56 -4.13
CA PRO A 5 -3.89 1.30 -4.87
C PRO A 5 -3.35 2.59 -5.51
N LYS A 6 -2.29 3.19 -4.94
CA LYS A 6 -1.66 4.41 -5.43
C LYS A 6 -0.22 4.55 -4.93
N SER A 7 0.62 5.25 -5.69
CA SER A 7 1.98 5.59 -5.29
C SER A 7 2.01 6.67 -4.19
N GLY A 8 3.02 6.65 -3.33
CA GLY A 8 3.20 7.63 -2.26
C GLY A 8 4.05 7.12 -1.11
N ILE A 9 3.89 7.71 0.07
CA ILE A 9 4.49 7.27 1.33
C ILE A 9 3.42 6.55 2.16
N LEU A 10 3.72 5.35 2.67
CA LEU A 10 2.79 4.62 3.54
C LEU A 10 2.86 5.19 4.96
N GLU A 11 1.85 5.94 5.39
CA GLU A 11 1.81 6.52 6.73
C GLU A 11 1.12 5.63 7.76
N GLY A 12 0.24 4.73 7.33
CA GLY A 12 -0.51 3.92 8.28
C GLY A 12 -1.31 2.79 7.64
N VAL A 13 -1.55 1.76 8.45
CA VAL A 13 -2.41 0.62 8.11
C VAL A 13 -3.38 0.38 9.26
N SER A 14 -4.68 0.44 8.99
CA SER A 14 -5.74 0.26 9.99
C SER A 14 -6.74 -0.82 9.56
N GLY A 15 -7.55 -1.28 10.52
CA GLY A 15 -8.54 -2.35 10.28
C GLY A 15 -7.97 -3.78 10.31
N GLN A 16 -6.73 -3.95 10.78
CA GLN A 16 -6.05 -5.24 10.84
C GLN A 16 -6.81 -6.26 11.71
N ASP A 17 -7.30 -5.85 12.88
CA ASP A 17 -8.04 -6.74 13.78
C ASP A 17 -9.39 -7.17 13.18
N ALA A 18 -10.07 -6.24 12.52
CA ALA A 18 -11.32 -6.54 11.81
C ALA A 18 -11.08 -7.51 10.65
N ALA A 19 -9.99 -7.34 9.90
CA ALA A 19 -9.61 -8.26 8.82
C ALA A 19 -9.24 -9.65 9.35
N ARG A 20 -8.49 -9.74 10.46
CA ARG A 20 -8.15 -11.02 11.11
C ARG A 20 -9.35 -11.74 11.71
N SER A 21 -10.39 -10.99 12.08
CA SER A 21 -11.62 -11.56 12.65
C SER A 21 -12.53 -12.23 11.61
N ILE A 22 -12.27 -12.04 10.31
CA ILE A 22 -13.07 -12.67 9.26
C ILE A 22 -12.87 -14.20 9.27
N PRO A 23 -13.94 -15.00 9.35
CA PRO A 23 -13.84 -16.45 9.32
C PRO A 23 -13.10 -16.96 8.07
N GLY A 24 -12.14 -17.86 8.28
CA GLY A 24 -11.33 -18.44 7.21
C GLY A 24 -10.03 -17.71 6.95
N ILE A 25 -9.82 -16.50 7.50
CA ILE A 25 -8.50 -15.85 7.49
C ILE A 25 -7.58 -16.58 8.47
N THR A 26 -6.43 -17.01 7.97
CA THR A 26 -5.44 -17.71 8.77
C THR A 26 -4.30 -16.79 9.17
N GLU A 27 -3.96 -15.82 8.31
CA GLU A 27 -2.84 -14.91 8.57
C GLU A 27 -2.97 -13.62 7.78
N LEU A 28 -2.61 -12.52 8.42
CA LEU A 28 -2.37 -11.21 7.82
C LEU A 28 -0.96 -10.76 8.20
N SER A 29 -0.15 -10.42 7.21
CA SER A 29 1.22 -9.93 7.39
C SER A 29 1.41 -8.65 6.57
N ILE A 30 1.72 -7.55 7.24
CA ILE A 30 2.07 -6.28 6.59
C ILE A 30 3.60 -6.21 6.53
N THR A 31 4.14 -6.31 5.32
CA THR A 31 5.60 -6.31 5.09
C THR A 31 6.11 -4.94 4.66
N ALA A 32 5.24 -4.09 4.12
CA ALA A 32 5.59 -2.71 3.83
C ALA A 32 5.85 -1.95 5.14
N ARG A 33 6.96 -1.22 5.19
CA ARG A 33 7.30 -0.41 6.35
C ARG A 33 6.56 0.91 6.30
N LEU A 34 6.23 1.44 7.47
CA LEU A 34 5.73 2.80 7.57
C LEU A 34 6.82 3.78 7.15
N HIS A 35 6.39 4.86 6.52
CA HIS A 35 7.19 5.94 5.94
C HIS A 35 8.07 5.55 4.74
N ASP A 36 7.96 4.32 4.24
CA ASP A 36 8.60 3.92 2.99
C ASP A 36 7.81 4.43 1.78
N ALA A 37 8.55 4.73 0.71
CA ALA A 37 7.97 5.04 -0.59
C ALA A 37 7.46 3.76 -1.25
N ILE A 38 6.22 3.81 -1.73
CA ILE A 38 5.56 2.72 -2.44
C ILE A 38 5.16 3.22 -3.81
N ALA A 39 5.47 2.42 -4.84
CA ALA A 39 5.05 2.67 -6.21
C ALA A 39 3.95 1.68 -6.59
N ALA A 40 2.86 2.19 -7.14
CA ALA A 40 1.88 1.39 -7.86
C ALA A 40 2.43 0.97 -9.24
N TRP A 41 1.79 -0.02 -9.86
CA TRP A 41 2.13 -0.44 -11.23
C TRP A 41 1.82 0.67 -12.24
N PRO A 42 2.58 0.77 -13.36
CA PRO A 42 3.65 -0.13 -13.80
C PRO A 42 5.05 0.13 -13.21
N GLU A 43 5.29 1.28 -12.60
CA GLU A 43 6.62 1.68 -12.10
C GLU A 43 7.02 0.93 -10.83
N GLY A 44 6.06 0.34 -10.11
CA GLY A 44 6.28 -0.45 -8.92
C GLY A 44 5.91 -1.92 -9.06
N SER A 45 6.64 -2.78 -8.34
CA SER A 45 6.37 -4.22 -8.18
C SER A 45 6.09 -4.62 -6.73
N SER A 46 5.79 -3.64 -5.87
CA SER A 46 5.66 -3.84 -4.43
C SER A 46 4.24 -4.23 -4.02
N TYR A 47 4.14 -4.97 -2.92
CA TYR A 47 2.89 -5.33 -2.26
C TYR A 47 2.95 -4.84 -0.82
N LEU A 48 1.80 -4.40 -0.29
CA LEU A 48 1.72 -3.91 1.09
C LEU A 48 1.92 -5.05 2.11
N GLY A 49 1.66 -6.28 1.66
CA GLY A 49 1.80 -7.48 2.46
C GLY A 49 1.01 -8.66 1.88
N PHE A 50 0.72 -9.60 2.77
CA PHE A 50 0.10 -10.87 2.45
C PHE A 50 -1.11 -11.12 3.35
N LEU A 51 -2.13 -11.73 2.75
CA LEU A 51 -3.33 -12.18 3.41
C LEU A 51 -3.57 -13.61 2.97
N PHE A 52 -3.71 -14.52 3.93
CA PHE A 52 -3.89 -15.94 3.72
C PHE A 52 -5.23 -16.38 4.29
N ALA A 53 -5.90 -17.24 3.53
CA ALA A 53 -7.18 -17.82 3.92
C ALA A 53 -7.19 -19.32 3.64
N ARG A 54 -8.02 -20.05 4.39
CA ARG A 54 -8.27 -21.47 4.22
C ARG A 54 -9.77 -21.73 4.29
N GLY A 55 -10.26 -22.55 3.36
CA GLY A 55 -11.68 -22.87 3.23
C GLY A 55 -11.86 -24.21 2.52
N ARG A 56 -13.09 -24.74 2.58
CA ARG A 56 -13.44 -26.04 1.97
C ARG A 56 -13.62 -25.97 0.45
N THR A 57 -13.86 -24.78 -0.10
CA THR A 57 -14.01 -24.54 -1.53
C THR A 57 -13.28 -23.26 -1.93
N PRO A 58 -12.84 -23.13 -3.20
CA PRO A 58 -12.19 -21.92 -3.69
C PRO A 58 -13.03 -20.65 -3.48
N GLU A 59 -14.33 -20.73 -3.70
CA GLU A 59 -15.26 -19.58 -3.62
C GLU A 59 -15.30 -19.02 -2.20
N LYS A 60 -15.29 -19.90 -1.18
CA LYS A 60 -15.24 -19.48 0.23
C LYS A 60 -13.92 -18.82 0.58
N VAL A 61 -12.82 -19.32 0.03
CA VAL A 61 -11.49 -18.73 0.23
C VAL A 61 -11.44 -17.33 -0.39
N GLU A 62 -11.89 -17.20 -1.63
CA GLU A 62 -11.93 -15.92 -2.33
C GLU A 62 -12.83 -14.90 -1.62
N GLN A 63 -14.00 -15.32 -1.15
CA GLN A 63 -14.92 -14.45 -0.42
C GLN A 63 -14.30 -13.95 0.89
N ALA A 64 -13.69 -14.83 1.68
CA ALA A 64 -13.01 -14.43 2.91
C ALA A 64 -11.87 -13.44 2.64
N LEU A 65 -11.04 -13.70 1.61
CA LEU A 65 -9.96 -12.80 1.21
C LEU A 65 -10.48 -11.43 0.79
N ARG A 66 -11.56 -11.39 -0.01
CA ARG A 66 -12.17 -10.14 -0.48
C ARG A 66 -12.79 -9.34 0.66
N GLU A 67 -13.48 -10.01 1.57
CA GLU A 67 -14.10 -9.38 2.73
C GLU A 67 -13.05 -8.80 3.68
N ALA A 68 -12.03 -9.59 4.03
CA ALA A 68 -10.96 -9.15 4.89
C ALA A 68 -10.12 -8.02 4.27
N HIS A 69 -9.83 -8.09 2.97
CA HIS A 69 -9.19 -6.98 2.25
C HIS A 69 -10.03 -5.70 2.32
N GLY A 70 -11.36 -5.82 2.20
CA GLY A 70 -12.28 -4.68 2.31
C GLY A 70 -12.34 -4.02 3.70
N LYS A 71 -11.79 -4.66 4.74
CA LYS A 71 -11.65 -4.07 6.09
C LYS A 71 -10.33 -3.34 6.29
N LEU A 72 -9.37 -3.45 5.37
CA LEU A 72 -8.06 -2.83 5.48
C LEU A 72 -8.08 -1.43 4.87
N TRP A 73 -7.58 -0.46 5.64
CA TRP A 73 -7.36 0.91 5.16
C TRP A 73 -5.89 1.28 5.20
N PHE A 74 -5.39 1.74 4.07
CA PHE A 74 -4.00 2.18 3.89
C PHE A 74 -3.95 3.69 3.70
N THR A 75 -3.30 4.38 4.63
CA THR A 75 -3.04 5.81 4.53
C THR A 75 -1.78 6.00 3.70
N ILE A 76 -1.94 6.46 2.47
CA ILE A 76 -0.82 6.76 1.56
C ILE A 76 -0.87 8.24 1.20
N THR A 77 0.21 8.96 1.50
CA THR A 77 0.37 10.39 1.24
C THR A 77 1.22 10.64 0.00
N PRO A 78 1.00 11.73 -0.75
CA PRO A 78 1.86 12.08 -1.88
C PRO A 78 3.29 12.33 -1.40
N ARG A 79 4.28 11.84 -2.15
CA ARG A 79 5.67 12.22 -1.92
C ARG A 79 5.87 13.65 -2.40
N LEU A 80 6.35 14.53 -1.52
CA LEU A 80 6.73 15.89 -1.90
C LEU A 80 8.07 15.84 -2.65
N THR A 81 8.10 16.42 -3.85
CA THR A 81 9.34 16.58 -4.61
C THR A 81 10.14 17.71 -3.96
N VAL A 82 11.31 17.36 -3.41
CA VAL A 82 12.31 18.36 -3.02
C VAL A 82 13.08 18.77 -4.28
N GLU A 83 12.79 19.95 -4.79
CA GLU A 83 13.61 20.56 -5.83
C GLU A 83 14.89 21.13 -5.22
N HIS A 84 16.03 20.80 -5.82
CA HIS A 84 17.30 21.35 -5.39
C HIS A 84 17.37 22.84 -5.78
N PRO A 85 17.58 23.78 -4.84
CA PRO A 85 17.52 25.22 -5.13
C PRO A 85 18.54 25.68 -6.18
N ALA A 86 19.63 24.93 -6.39
CA ALA A 86 20.64 25.25 -7.40
C ALA A 86 20.22 24.95 -8.86
N THR A 87 19.11 24.26 -9.10
CA THR A 87 18.65 23.92 -10.47
C THR A 87 17.96 25.10 -11.16
N ARG A 88 17.56 26.14 -10.41
CA ARG A 88 17.10 27.40 -10.99
C ARG A 88 18.31 28.17 -11.50
N ARG A 89 18.77 27.84 -12.72
CA ARG A 89 19.77 28.63 -13.45
C ARG A 89 19.32 30.09 -13.38
N MET A 90 20.14 30.92 -12.76
CA MET A 90 20.04 32.37 -12.86
C MET A 90 20.21 32.70 -14.34
N THR A 91 19.11 32.89 -15.06
CA THR A 91 19.12 33.65 -16.31
C THR A 91 19.48 35.07 -15.92
N ASN A 92 20.78 35.34 -15.85
CA ASN A 92 21.30 36.68 -15.72
C ASN A 92 21.11 37.32 -17.12
N GLN A 93 19.93 37.90 -17.36
CA GLN A 93 19.81 38.91 -18.41
C GLN A 93 20.47 40.17 -17.86
N GLY A 94 21.70 40.41 -18.29
CA GLY A 94 22.45 41.63 -18.05
C GLY A 94 22.90 42.20 -19.39
N ASN A 95 22.15 43.21 -19.83
CA ASN A 95 22.49 44.36 -20.69
C ASN A 95 23.29 44.13 -21.97
#